data_AF-M2B6M6-F1
#
_entry.id   AF-M2B6M6-F1
#
_cell.length_a   1.000
_cell.length_b   1.000
_cell.length_c   1.000
_cell.angle_alpha   90.00
_cell.angle_beta   90.00
_cell.angle_gamma   90.00
#
_symmetry.space_group_name_H-M   'P 1'
#
loop_
_entity.id
_entity.type
_entity.pdbx_description
1 polymer ?
#
loop_
_entity_poly.entity_id
_entity_poly.type
_entity_poly.pdbx_seq_one_letter_code
_entity_poly.pdbx_strand_id
1 'polypeptide(L)'
;MANERGKRIYRKTTEEERARHAKVREQIADELPDIRRRAKERLALLKQEGTPLRQAVAALRSERERQGLSLADIQERTGIDRAALSRLENNEDANPTLATLERYAEAVGRQMIVLLSEPAA
;
A
#
# COMPACT_ATOMS: atom_id res chain seq x y z
N MET A 1 -0.20 42.58 16.48
CA MET A 1 -0.13 42.11 15.08
C MET A 1 -1.50 41.55 14.70
N ALA A 2 -2.25 42.23 13.85
CA ALA A 2 -3.64 41.86 13.51
C ALA A 2 -3.66 40.67 12.53
N ASN A 3 -4.48 39.67 12.84
CA ASN A 3 -4.64 38.45 12.05
C ASN A 3 -5.61 38.72 10.88
N GLU A 4 -5.09 39.06 9.70
CA GLU A 4 -5.89 39.20 8.48
C GLU A 4 -6.37 37.82 8.03
N ARG A 5 -7.60 37.47 8.42
CA ARG A 5 -8.27 36.27 7.91
C ARG A 5 -8.61 36.52 6.44
N GLY A 6 -7.94 35.81 5.53
CA GLY A 6 -8.20 35.90 4.09
C GLY A 6 -9.69 35.77 3.77
N LYS A 7 -10.26 36.77 3.09
CA LYS A 7 -11.67 36.74 2.67
C LYS A 7 -11.87 35.67 1.61
N ARG A 8 -12.80 34.73 1.86
CA ARG A 8 -13.22 33.72 0.87
C ARG A 8 -13.86 34.42 -0.33
N ILE A 9 -13.20 34.38 -1.48
CA ILE A 9 -13.73 34.92 -2.73
C ILE A 9 -14.64 33.87 -3.35
N TYR A 10 -15.92 34.21 -3.53
CA TYR A 10 -16.85 33.39 -4.29
C TYR A 10 -17.03 33.98 -5.69
N ARG A 11 -16.59 33.25 -6.71
CA ARG A 11 -16.83 33.59 -8.13
C ARG A 11 -17.91 32.68 -8.69
N LYS A 12 -18.93 33.26 -9.30
CA LYS A 12 -19.97 32.50 -10.02
C LYS A 12 -19.33 31.84 -11.24
N THR A 13 -19.53 30.52 -11.38
CA THR A 13 -19.02 29.76 -12.52
C THR A 13 -19.63 30.29 -13.82
N THR A 14 -18.78 30.58 -14.79
CA THR A 14 -19.19 31.02 -16.13
C THR A 14 -19.92 29.90 -16.88
N GLU A 15 -20.58 30.24 -17.98
CA GLU A 15 -21.26 29.25 -18.83
C GLU A 15 -20.27 28.28 -19.50
N GLU A 16 -19.14 28.78 -19.98
CA GLU A 16 -18.07 27.94 -20.53
C GLU A 16 -17.48 26.99 -19.49
N GLU A 17 -17.20 27.46 -18.27
CA GLU A 17 -16.73 26.59 -17.18
C GLU A 17 -17.76 25.51 -16.82
N ARG A 18 -19.05 25.85 -16.81
CA ARG A 18 -20.13 24.89 -16.59
C ARG A 18 -20.18 23.83 -17.70
N ALA A 19 -20.06 24.23 -18.96
CA ALA A 19 -20.02 23.32 -20.10
C ALA A 19 -18.79 22.39 -20.03
N ARG A 20 -17.60 22.93 -19.69
CA ARG A 20 -16.38 22.13 -19.45
C ARG A 20 -16.60 21.08 -18.35
N HIS A 21 -17.14 21.49 -17.20
CA HIS A 21 -17.41 20.56 -16.10
C HIS A 21 -18.48 19.52 -16.44
N ALA A 22 -19.51 19.89 -17.22
CA ALA A 22 -20.53 18.94 -17.67
C ALA A 22 -19.89 17.84 -18.54
N LYS A 23 -19.04 18.22 -19.49
CA LYS A 23 -18.32 17.26 -20.33
C LYS A 23 -17.41 16.32 -19.54
N VAL A 24 -16.68 16.84 -18.54
CA VAL A 24 -15.85 16.00 -17.65
C VAL A 24 -16.71 15.03 -16.83
N ARG A 25 -17.88 15.46 -16.35
CA ARG A 25 -18.79 14.57 -15.61
C ARG A 25 -19.35 13.46 -16.47
N GLU A 26 -19.68 13.75 -17.72
CA GLU A 26 -20.14 12.77 -18.69
C GLU A 26 -19.07 11.70 -18.95
N GLN A 27 -17.83 12.12 -19.24
CA GLN A 27 -16.69 11.21 -19.40
C GLN A 27 -16.48 10.31 -18.16
N ILE A 28 -16.53 10.90 -16.97
CA ILE A 28 -16.41 10.13 -15.72
C ILE A 28 -17.60 9.17 -15.56
N ALA A 29 -18.83 9.59 -15.89
CA ALA A 29 -20.01 8.75 -15.76
C ALA A 29 -19.91 7.48 -16.61
N ASP A 30 -19.30 7.56 -17.79
CA ASP A 30 -19.07 6.43 -18.67
C ASP A 30 -17.99 5.47 -18.14
N GLU A 31 -16.88 6.00 -17.59
CA GLU A 31 -15.76 5.18 -17.10
C GLU A 31 -15.99 4.57 -15.70
N LEU A 32 -16.78 5.25 -14.86
CA LEU A 32 -16.94 4.93 -13.45
C LEU A 32 -17.48 3.51 -13.18
N PRO A 33 -18.45 2.96 -13.94
CA PRO A 33 -18.92 1.59 -13.76
C PRO A 33 -17.80 0.55 -13.90
N ASP A 34 -16.97 0.68 -14.93
CA ASP A 34 -15.87 -0.26 -15.19
C ASP A 34 -14.74 -0.11 -14.17
N ILE A 35 -14.41 1.13 -13.76
CA ILE A 35 -13.45 1.37 -12.68
C ILE A 35 -13.93 0.71 -11.38
N ARG A 36 -15.22 0.87 -11.03
CA ARG A 36 -15.81 0.25 -9.84
C ARG A 36 -15.81 -1.28 -9.92
N ARG A 37 -16.14 -1.86 -11.08
CA ARG A 37 -16.10 -3.31 -11.31
C ARG A 37 -14.69 -3.85 -11.05
N ARG A 38 -13.68 -3.30 -11.73
CA ARG A 38 -12.27 -3.70 -11.57
C ARG A 38 -11.77 -3.54 -10.14
N ALA A 39 -12.13 -2.43 -9.47
CA ALA A 39 -11.77 -2.21 -8.08
C ALA A 39 -12.39 -3.26 -7.14
N LYS A 40 -13.65 -3.63 -7.37
CA LYS A 40 -14.35 -4.66 -6.60
C LYS A 40 -13.74 -6.05 -6.80
N GLU A 41 -13.45 -6.42 -8.05
CA GLU A 41 -12.78 -7.68 -8.39
C GLU A 41 -11.40 -7.76 -7.74
N ARG A 42 -10.59 -6.70 -7.88
CA ARG A 42 -9.27 -6.63 -7.25
C ARG A 42 -9.34 -6.74 -5.74
N LEU A 43 -10.30 -6.06 -5.11
CA LEU A 43 -10.49 -6.13 -3.66
C LEU A 43 -10.90 -7.53 -3.19
N ALA A 44 -11.75 -8.23 -3.96
CA ALA A 44 -12.15 -9.60 -3.65
C ALA A 44 -10.95 -10.56 -3.69
N LEU A 45 -10.12 -10.46 -4.73
CA LEU A 45 -8.89 -11.24 -4.87
C LEU A 45 -7.94 -10.99 -3.69
N LEU A 46 -7.69 -9.71 -3.36
CA LEU A 46 -6.80 -9.32 -2.25
C LEU A 46 -7.31 -9.77 -0.88
N LYS A 47 -8.62 -9.95 -0.71
CA LYS A 47 -9.21 -10.52 0.51
C LYS A 47 -8.98 -12.02 0.63
N GLN A 48 -8.98 -12.75 -0.49
CA GLN A 48 -8.77 -14.20 -0.48
C GLN A 48 -7.29 -14.56 -0.38
N GLU A 49 -6.43 -13.93 -1.18
CA GLU A 49 -5.02 -14.32 -1.33
C GLU A 49 -4.05 -13.49 -0.46
N GLY A 50 -4.53 -12.38 0.09
CA GLY A 50 -3.67 -11.34 0.66
C GLY A 50 -3.02 -10.47 -0.42
N THR A 51 -2.34 -9.39 -0.01
CA THR A 51 -1.50 -8.63 -0.94
C THR A 51 -0.18 -9.36 -1.15
N PRO A 52 0.52 -9.19 -2.30
CA PRO A 52 1.87 -9.70 -2.48
C PRO A 52 2.82 -9.28 -1.35
N LEU A 53 2.61 -8.07 -0.81
CA LEU A 53 3.34 -7.57 0.35
C LEU A 53 3.10 -8.42 1.60
N ARG A 54 1.83 -8.77 1.90
CA ARG A 54 1.48 -9.65 3.02
C ARG A 54 2.04 -11.05 2.83
N GLN A 55 2.02 -11.57 1.60
CA GLN A 55 2.62 -12.87 1.28
C GLN A 55 4.13 -12.87 1.54
N ALA A 56 4.84 -11.82 1.12
CA ALA A 56 6.26 -11.65 1.37
C ALA A 56 6.56 -11.58 2.88
N VAL A 57 5.83 -10.75 3.64
CA VAL A 57 5.98 -10.65 5.09
C VAL A 57 5.69 -11.98 5.78
N ALA A 58 4.64 -12.70 5.37
CA ALA A 58 4.31 -14.00 5.92
C ALA A 58 5.42 -15.02 5.67
N ALA A 59 5.98 -15.06 4.45
CA ALA A 59 7.10 -15.95 4.11
C ALA A 59 8.34 -15.65 4.97
N LEU A 60 8.66 -14.37 5.18
CA LEU A 60 9.75 -13.93 6.04
C LEU A 60 9.53 -14.34 7.50
N ARG A 61 8.32 -14.11 8.03
CA ARG A 61 7.93 -14.52 9.38
C ARG A 61 8.03 -16.04 9.56
N SER A 62 7.48 -16.81 8.62
CA SER A 62 7.55 -18.27 8.67
C SER A 62 8.99 -18.76 8.66
N GLU A 63 9.88 -18.12 7.89
CA GLU A 63 11.29 -18.46 7.90
C GLU A 63 11.96 -18.14 9.25
N ARG A 64 11.68 -16.97 9.83
CA ARG A 64 12.15 -16.60 11.17
C ARG A 64 11.71 -17.64 12.21
N GLU A 65 10.43 -17.99 12.22
CA GLU A 65 9.84 -18.96 13.16
C GLU A 65 10.42 -20.36 12.96
N ARG A 66 10.64 -20.79 11.71
CA ARG A 66 11.28 -22.07 11.37
C ARG A 66 12.70 -22.18 11.93
N GLN A 67 13.44 -21.08 11.97
CA GLN A 67 14.79 -21.02 12.55
C GLN A 67 14.79 -20.85 14.08
N GLY A 68 13.63 -20.70 14.71
CA GLY A 68 13.51 -20.44 16.14
C GLY A 68 13.98 -19.05 16.57
N LEU A 69 14.09 -18.10 15.63
CA LEU A 69 14.54 -16.74 15.91
C LEU A 69 13.40 -15.90 16.51
N SER A 70 13.72 -15.16 17.56
CA SER A 70 12.83 -14.17 18.15
C SER A 70 12.87 -12.85 17.37
N LEU A 71 11.91 -11.97 17.64
CA LEU A 71 11.96 -10.59 17.11
C LEU A 71 13.17 -9.81 17.65
N ALA A 72 13.70 -10.16 18.83
CA ALA A 72 14.90 -9.53 19.38
C ALA A 72 16.15 -9.93 18.57
N ASP A 73 16.24 -11.18 18.13
CA ASP A 73 17.35 -11.65 17.28
C ASP A 73 17.36 -10.92 15.93
N ILE A 74 16.18 -10.71 15.34
CA ILE A 74 16.07 -9.92 14.11
C ILE A 74 16.43 -8.46 14.35
N GLN A 75 15.99 -7.87 15.46
CA GLN A 75 16.38 -6.51 15.80
C GLN A 75 17.91 -6.38 15.90
N GLU A 76 18.58 -7.32 16.56
CA GLU A 76 20.05 -7.33 16.67
C GLU A 76 20.74 -7.43 15.30
N ARG A 77 20.21 -8.26 14.40
CA ARG A 77 20.77 -8.45 13.05
C ARG A 77 20.51 -7.29 12.09
N THR A 78 19.39 -6.58 12.25
CA THR A 78 18.90 -5.60 11.26
C THR A 78 18.94 -4.14 11.74
N GLY A 79 19.01 -3.94 13.05
CA GLY A 79 18.78 -2.64 13.70
C GLY A 79 17.32 -2.16 13.65
N ILE A 80 16.37 -2.97 13.16
CA ILE A 80 14.95 -2.61 13.12
C ILE A 80 14.33 -2.85 14.49
N ASP A 81 13.68 -1.84 15.05
CA ASP A 81 13.03 -1.91 16.35
C ASP A 81 12.01 -3.07 16.46
N ARG A 82 12.00 -3.77 17.60
CA ARG A 82 11.12 -4.91 17.87
C ARG A 82 9.64 -4.58 17.70
N ALA A 83 9.19 -3.38 18.08
CA ALA A 83 7.80 -2.98 17.88
C ALA A 83 7.50 -2.68 16.41
N ALA A 84 8.49 -2.18 15.64
CA ALA A 84 8.37 -2.08 14.19
C ALA A 84 8.29 -3.46 13.51
N LEU A 85 9.11 -4.42 13.94
CA LEU A 85 9.05 -5.81 13.46
C LEU A 85 7.74 -6.50 13.83
N SER A 86 7.25 -6.29 15.06
CA SER A 86 5.94 -6.83 15.49
C SER A 86 4.79 -6.24 14.67
N ARG A 87 4.80 -4.92 14.41
CA ARG A 87 3.81 -4.28 13.53
C ARG A 87 3.92 -4.81 12.10
N LEU A 88 5.13 -4.97 11.59
CA LEU A 88 5.38 -5.54 10.27
C LEU A 88 4.73 -6.92 10.13
N GLU A 89 4.91 -7.81 11.11
CA GLU A 89 4.44 -9.20 11.04
C GLU A 89 2.97 -9.43 11.39
N ASN A 90 2.30 -8.49 12.07
CA ASN A 90 0.96 -8.71 12.62
C ASN A 90 -0.09 -7.66 12.20
N ASN A 91 0.30 -6.53 11.60
CA ASN A 91 -0.65 -5.49 11.21
C ASN A 91 -0.98 -5.57 9.71
N GLU A 92 -2.27 -5.65 9.39
CA GLU A 92 -2.75 -5.71 8.00
C GLU A 92 -2.43 -4.46 7.17
N ASP A 93 -2.27 -3.31 7.84
CA ASP A 93 -1.96 -2.01 7.24
C ASP A 93 -0.45 -1.72 7.22
N ALA A 94 0.40 -2.69 7.59
CA ALA A 94 1.84 -2.53 7.50
C ALA A 94 2.28 -2.28 6.04
N ASN A 95 3.04 -1.20 5.83
CA ASN A 95 3.56 -0.81 4.52
C ASN A 95 5.09 -0.62 4.58
N PRO A 96 5.87 -1.71 4.73
CA PRO A 96 7.33 -1.64 4.72
C PRO A 96 7.89 -1.23 3.35
N THR A 97 9.08 -0.66 3.36
CA THR A 97 9.88 -0.46 2.14
C THR A 97 10.52 -1.78 1.68
N LEU A 98 10.88 -1.89 0.39
CA LEU A 98 11.65 -3.03 -0.12
C LEU A 98 12.96 -3.23 0.66
N ALA A 99 13.67 -2.14 0.97
CA ALA A 99 14.89 -2.19 1.79
C ALA A 99 14.66 -2.73 3.22
N THR A 100 13.44 -2.65 3.74
CA THR A 100 13.10 -3.26 5.04
C THR A 100 12.90 -4.75 4.90
N LEU A 101 12.22 -5.20 3.84
CA LEU A 101 12.04 -6.62 3.55
C LEU A 101 13.37 -7.31 3.21
N GLU A 102 14.24 -6.64 2.46
CA GLU A 102 15.57 -7.12 2.10
C GLU A 102 16.45 -7.36 3.33
N ARG A 103 16.59 -6.35 4.22
CA ARG A 103 17.33 -6.51 5.48
C ARG A 103 16.79 -7.64 6.34
N TYR A 104 15.47 -7.78 6.39
CA TYR A 104 14.86 -8.88 7.14
C TYR A 104 15.17 -10.23 6.50
N ALA A 105 15.11 -10.34 5.16
CA ALA A 105 15.49 -11.54 4.42
C ALA A 105 16.96 -11.92 4.69
N GLU A 106 17.88 -10.96 4.62
CA GLU A 106 19.29 -11.15 4.94
C GLU A 106 19.48 -11.63 6.38
N ALA A 107 18.75 -11.07 7.34
CA ALA A 107 18.81 -11.47 8.74
C ALA A 107 18.34 -12.91 8.98
N VAL A 108 17.47 -13.45 8.12
CA VAL A 108 17.10 -14.88 8.13
C VAL A 108 17.91 -15.71 7.13
N GLY A 109 19.01 -15.18 6.59
CA GLY A 109 19.91 -15.89 5.68
C GLY A 109 19.31 -16.20 4.31
N ARG A 110 18.36 -15.37 3.86
CA ARG A 110 17.69 -15.48 2.56
C ARG A 110 17.98 -14.27 1.69
N GLN A 111 17.72 -14.42 0.40
CA GLN A 111 17.80 -13.35 -0.59
C GLN A 111 16.39 -13.04 -1.11
N MET A 112 16.05 -11.76 -1.20
CA MET A 112 14.83 -11.31 -1.85
C MET A 112 15.06 -11.21 -3.36
N ILE A 113 14.15 -11.79 -4.15
CA ILE A 113 14.15 -11.71 -5.62
C ILE A 113 12.79 -11.15 -6.06
N VAL A 114 12.82 -10.17 -6.95
CA VAL A 114 11.60 -9.59 -7.55
C VAL A 114 11.54 -10.02 -9.02
N LEU A 115 10.43 -10.66 -9.39
CA LEU A 115 10.15 -11.11 -10.76
C LEU A 115 8.91 -10.37 -11.27
N LEU A 116 8.92 -10.01 -12.55
CA LEU A 116 7.74 -9.52 -13.25
C LEU A 116 7.13 -10.66 -14.04
N SER A 117 5.82 -10.81 -13.95
CA SER A 117 5.05 -11.77 -14.73
C SER A 117 3.89 -11.07 -15.43
N GLU A 118 3.44 -11.66 -16.53
CA GLU A 118 2.18 -11.28 -17.14
C GLU A 118 1.03 -11.49 -16.13
N PRO A 119 -0.03 -10.65 -16.18
CA PRO A 119 -1.21 -10.87 -15.36
C PRO A 119 -1.84 -12.23 -15.71
N ALA A 120 -2.30 -12.96 -14.68
CA ALA A 120 -3.13 -14.13 -14.90
C ALA A 120 -4.38 -13.71 -15.69
N ALA A 121 -4.66 -14.43 -16.78
CA ALA A 121 -5.79 -14.18 -17.69
C ALA A 121 -7.15 -14.33 -16.99
#